data_AF-A0A530AM86-F1
#
_entry.id   AF-A0A530AM86-F1
#
_cell.length_a   1.000
_cell.length_b   1.000
_cell.length_c   1.000
_cell.angle_alpha   90.00
_cell.angle_beta   90.00
_cell.angle_gamma   90.00
#
_symmetry.space_group_name_H-M   'P 1'
#
loop_
_entity.id
_entity.type
_entity.pdbx_description
1 polymer ?
#
loop_
_entity_poly.entity_id
_entity_poly.type
_entity_poly.pdbx_seq_one_letter_code
_entity_poly.pdbx_strand_id
1 'polypeptide(L)' 'SVTMRSGPKKGAAAIATVPAKASVQVMSCKQWCEIVYNGKHGWVYKSYVKTGA' A
#
# COMPACT_ATOMS: atom_id res chain seq x y z
N SER A 1 9.98 -5.02 -1.95
CA SER A 1 8.74 -5.17 -1.16
C SER A 1 8.46 -3.87 -0.43
N VAL A 2 7.26 -3.69 0.11
CA VAL A 2 6.87 -2.53 0.93
C VAL A 2 6.02 -2.99 2.11
N THR A 3 6.15 -2.35 3.27
CA THR A 3 5.27 -2.60 4.40
C THR A 3 3.97 -1.83 4.23
N MET A 4 2.86 -2.55 4.12
CA MET A 4 1.51 -2.01 4.17
C MET A 4 1.17 -1.68 5.63
N ARG A 5 0.77 -0.43 5.88
CA ARG A 5 0.52 0.09 7.24
C ARG A 5 -0.97 0.37 7.46
N SER A 6 -1.36 0.44 8.73
CA SER A 6 -2.75 0.72 9.12
C SER A 6 -3.21 2.16 8.89
N GLY A 7 -2.32 3.07 8.51
CA GLY A 7 -2.69 4.43 8.15
C GLY A 7 -1.60 5.20 7.42
N PRO A 8 -1.94 6.37 6.85
CA PRO A 8 -1.06 7.19 6.01
C PRO A 8 -0.06 8.04 6.81
N LYS A 9 0.66 7.41 7.74
CA LYS A 9 1.65 8.11 8.57
C LYS A 9 2.89 7.27 8.82
N LYS A 10 4.01 7.95 8.99
CA LYS A 10 5.24 7.32 9.50
C LYS A 10 4.94 6.75 10.89
N GLY A 11 5.34 5.50 11.12
CA GLY A 11 5.13 4.81 12.40
C GLY A 11 3.74 4.18 12.60
N ALA A 12 2.82 4.26 11.63
CA ALA A 12 1.58 3.45 11.70
C ALA A 12 1.91 1.95 11.77
N ALA A 13 1.09 1.17 12.49
CA ALA A 13 1.31 -0.25 12.69
C ALA A 13 1.42 -0.99 11.34
N ALA A 14 2.35 -1.94 11.27
CA ALA A 14 2.50 -2.80 10.09
C ALA A 14 1.35 -3.81 10.06
N ILE A 15 0.67 -3.92 8.91
CA ILE A 15 -0.38 -4.92 8.67
C ILE A 15 0.19 -6.14 7.95
N ALA A 16 0.96 -5.89 6.89
CA ALA A 16 1.53 -6.90 6.02
C ALA A 16 2.73 -6.37 5.25
N THR A 17 3.51 -7.27 4.66
CA THR A 17 4.54 -6.92 3.69
C THR A 17 4.07 -7.33 2.31
N VAL A 18 4.00 -6.35 1.40
CA VAL A 18 3.62 -6.56 0.00
C VAL A 18 4.90 -6.83 -0.81
N PRO A 19 5.03 -7.99 -1.47
CA PRO A 19 6.17 -8.29 -2.35
C PRO A 19 6.29 -7.28 -3.49
N ALA A 20 7.50 -7.15 -4.05
CA ALA A 20 7.66 -6.33 -5.26
C ALA A 20 6.88 -6.97 -6.42
N LYS A 21 6.29 -6.14 -7.30
CA LYS A 21 5.47 -6.56 -8.44
C LYS A 21 4.18 -7.32 -8.08
N ALA A 22 3.80 -7.37 -6.80
CA ALA A 22 2.51 -7.92 -6.41
C ALA A 22 1.38 -7.03 -6.95
N SER A 23 0.31 -7.65 -7.47
CA SER A 23 -0.89 -6.92 -7.86
C SER A 23 -1.70 -6.53 -6.63
N VAL A 24 -2.12 -5.27 -6.60
CA VAL A 24 -2.94 -4.68 -5.52
C VAL A 24 -4.04 -3.85 -6.14
N GLN A 25 -5.18 -3.75 -5.46
CA GLN A 25 -6.22 -2.80 -5.85
C GLN A 25 -5.94 -1.46 -5.17
N VAL A 26 -5.90 -0.37 -5.93
CA VAL A 26 -5.70 0.98 -5.40
C VAL A 26 -7.06 1.65 -5.24
N MET A 27 -7.42 2.04 -4.02
CA MET A 27 -8.71 2.69 -3.72
C MET A 27 -8.58 4.22 -3.78
N SER A 28 -7.56 4.76 -3.14
CA SER A 28 -7.27 6.19 -3.13
C SER A 28 -5.76 6.41 -3.16
N CYS A 29 -5.27 7.47 -3.80
CA CYS A 29 -3.84 7.68 -3.96
C CYS A 29 -3.49 9.17 -4.00
N LYS A 30 -2.88 9.66 -2.92
CA LYS A 30 -2.31 11.01 -2.82
C LYS A 30 -0.80 10.91 -2.56
N GLN A 31 -0.35 11.23 -1.35
CA GLN A 31 1.03 10.97 -0.92
C GLN A 31 1.20 9.52 -0.44
N TRP A 32 0.16 9.02 0.23
CA TRP A 32 -0.05 7.63 0.52
C TRP A 32 -1.19 7.12 -0.34
N CYS A 33 -1.10 5.85 -0.71
CA CYS A 33 -2.12 5.17 -1.48
C CYS A 33 -2.71 4.08 -0.61
N GLU A 34 -4.02 4.16 -0.45
CA GLU A 34 -4.82 3.11 0.15
C GLU A 34 -4.93 1.98 -0.87
N ILE A 35 -4.51 0.80 -0.45
CA ILE A 35 -4.51 -0.41 -1.24
C ILE A 35 -5.26 -1.52 -0.52
N VAL A 36 -5.82 -2.43 -1.31
CA VAL A 36 -6.32 -3.72 -0.82
C VAL A 36 -5.37 -4.81 -1.30
N TYR A 37 -4.86 -5.58 -0.34
CA TYR A 37 -3.98 -6.72 -0.58
C TYR A 37 -4.42 -7.88 0.31
N ASN A 38 -4.66 -9.05 -0.30
CA ASN A 38 -5.20 -10.25 0.38
C ASN A 38 -6.44 -9.95 1.23
N GLY A 39 -7.37 -9.14 0.72
CA GLY A 39 -8.60 -8.76 1.41
C GLY A 39 -8.42 -7.77 2.57
N LYS A 40 -7.20 -7.30 2.84
CA LYS A 40 -6.92 -6.32 3.89
C LYS A 40 -6.69 -4.93 3.29
N HIS A 41 -7.30 -3.93 3.91
CA HIS A 41 -7.08 -2.52 3.59
C HIS A 41 -5.85 -2.01 4.33
N GLY A 42 -5.04 -1.21 3.64
CA GLY A 42 -3.91 -0.56 4.25
C GLY A 42 -3.27 0.47 3.35
N TRP A 43 -2.19 1.08 3.82
CA TRP A 43 -1.60 2.25 3.20
C TRP A 43 -0.12 2.02 2.90
N VAL A 44 0.29 2.42 1.70
CA VAL A 44 1.68 2.41 1.24
C VAL A 44 2.03 3.78 0.63
N TYR A 45 3.31 4.15 0.61
CA TYR A 45 3.72 5.38 -0.07
C TYR A 45 3.51 5.27 -1.58
N LYS A 46 3.08 6.38 -2.21
CA LYS A 46 2.86 6.47 -3.66
C LYS A 46 4.07 6.02 -4.49
N SER A 47 5.29 6.25 -4.00
CA SER A 47 6.53 5.83 -4.69
C SER A 47 6.66 4.31 -4.88
N TYR A 48 5.95 3.50 -4.09
CA TYR A 48 5.94 2.04 -4.23
C TYR A 48 4.81 1.51 -5.11
N VAL A 49 3.87 2.37 -5.50
CA VAL A 49 2.73 2.02 -6.35
C VAL A 49 3.03 2.49 -7.76
N LYS A 50 3.04 1.56 -8.71
CA LYS A 50 3.07 1.87 -10.13
C LYS A 50 1.75 1.44 -10.74
N THR A 51 1.02 2.38 -11.33
CA THR A 51 -0.10 2.05 -12.21
C THR A 51 0.47 1.52 -13.51
N GLY A 52 0.08 0.30 -13.91
CA GLY A 52 0.40 -0.20 -15.25
C GLY A 52 -0.17 0.75 -16.28
N ALA A 53 0.65 1.14 -17.25
CA ALA A 53 0.19 1.78 -18.49
C ALA A 53 -0.54 0.74 -19.36
#